data_AF-A0A6C1BVT3-F1
#
_entry.id   AF-A0A6C1BVT3-F1
#
_cell.length_a   1.000
_cell.length_b   1.000
_cell.length_c   1.000
_cell.angle_alpha   90.00
_cell.angle_beta   90.00
_cell.angle_gamma   90.00
#
_symmetry.space_group_name_H-M   'P 1'
#
loop_
_entity.id
_entity.type
_entity.pdbx_description
1 polymer ?
#
loop_
_entity_poly.entity_id
_entity_poly.type
_entity_poly.pdbx_seq_one_letter_code
_entity_poly.pdbx_strand_id
1 'polypeptide(L)'
;MAILPYEVYKVIEEEVGKEKAERIGKAIEEALNAIEKRALEQKPILKAEIKEELTKELATKADIAETKAEIEKVRAEVEKVRAEVKVLEVKFTAELRLIKLWLIILTVLVAVFNRDALGLILEIIRLLK
;
A
#
# COMPACT_ATOMS: atom_id res chain seq x y z
N MET A 1 48.69 -5.02 -1.54
CA MET A 1 49.82 -4.93 -0.61
C MET A 1 49.96 -3.46 -0.28
N ALA A 2 49.40 -3.06 0.85
CA ALA A 2 49.42 -1.69 1.31
C ALA A 2 50.85 -1.32 1.71
N ILE A 3 51.36 -0.24 1.14
CA ILE A 3 52.68 0.32 1.43
C ILE A 3 52.46 1.67 2.09
N LEU A 4 53.20 1.96 3.15
CA LEU A 4 53.10 3.24 3.82
C LEU A 4 53.55 4.36 2.87
N PRO A 5 52.79 5.46 2.73
CA PRO A 5 53.26 6.62 1.99
C PRO A 5 54.55 7.17 2.61
N TYR A 6 55.46 7.65 1.76
CA TYR A 6 56.77 8.14 2.19
C TYR A 6 56.65 9.29 3.20
N GLU A 7 55.64 10.16 3.06
CA GLU A 7 55.38 11.26 3.99
C GLU A 7 55.08 10.76 5.40
N VAL A 8 54.32 9.67 5.53
CA VAL A 8 53.98 9.06 6.83
C VAL A 8 55.23 8.42 7.44
N TYR A 9 56.02 7.72 6.62
CA TYR A 9 57.26 7.10 7.08
C TYR A 9 58.28 8.15 7.57
N LYS A 10 58.40 9.27 6.84
CA LYS A 10 59.31 10.36 7.16
C LYS A 10 58.98 11.02 8.51
N VAL A 11 57.70 11.25 8.79
CA VAL A 11 57.25 11.79 10.09
C VAL A 11 57.59 10.83 11.24
N ILE A 12 57.42 9.53 11.03
CA ILE A 12 57.78 8.52 12.03
C ILE A 12 59.31 8.50 12.24
N GLU A 13 60.09 8.58 11.15
CA GLU A 13 61.55 8.62 11.19
C GLU A 13 62.10 9.83 11.96
N GLU A 14 61.50 11.01 11.76
CA GLU A 14 61.86 12.25 12.43
C GLU A 14 61.63 12.17 13.96
N GLU A 15 60.58 11.48 14.41
CA GLU A 15 60.20 11.39 15.84
C GLU A 15 60.89 10.24 16.60
N VAL A 16 61.02 9.06 16.00
CA VAL A 16 61.50 7.85 16.71
C VAL A 16 62.87 7.35 16.25
N GLY A 17 63.43 7.96 15.20
CA GLY A 17 64.68 7.54 14.55
C GLY A 17 64.50 6.34 13.61
N LYS A 18 65.40 6.23 12.61
CA LYS A 18 65.35 5.22 11.51
C LYS A 18 65.01 3.81 11.95
N GLU A 19 65.69 3.30 12.96
CA GLU A 19 65.58 1.89 13.35
C GLU A 19 64.20 1.54 13.95
N LYS A 20 63.61 2.47 14.73
CA LYS A 20 62.25 2.29 15.27
C LYS A 20 61.20 2.57 14.21
N ALA A 21 61.44 3.54 13.32
CA ALA A 21 60.53 3.86 12.24
C ALA A 21 60.34 2.69 11.27
N GLU A 22 61.40 1.93 10.98
CA GLU A 22 61.30 0.75 10.13
C GLU A 22 60.43 -0.35 10.76
N ARG A 23 60.56 -0.56 12.07
CA ARG A 23 59.73 -1.54 12.81
C ARG A 23 58.26 -1.12 12.86
N ILE A 24 58.01 0.16 13.11
CA ILE A 24 56.65 0.72 13.16
C ILE A 24 56.03 0.69 11.75
N GLY A 25 56.76 1.09 10.72
CA GLY A 25 56.32 1.04 9.33
C GLY A 25 55.90 -0.37 8.91
N LYS A 26 56.75 -1.37 9.17
CA LYS A 26 56.41 -2.79 8.91
C LYS A 26 55.16 -3.24 9.66
N ALA A 27 55.04 -2.91 10.95
CA ALA A 27 53.87 -3.27 11.74
C ALA A 27 52.58 -2.62 11.21
N ILE A 28 52.64 -1.37 10.76
CA ILE A 28 51.47 -0.69 10.17
C ILE A 28 51.14 -1.28 8.80
N GLU A 29 52.13 -1.56 7.95
CA GLU A 29 51.91 -2.22 6.66
C GLU A 29 51.28 -3.60 6.82
N GLU A 30 51.74 -4.40 7.79
CA GLU A 30 51.10 -5.68 8.14
C GLU A 30 49.65 -5.50 8.61
N ALA A 31 49.38 -4.49 9.45
CA ALA A 31 48.03 -4.18 9.91
C ALA A 31 47.11 -3.73 8.76
N LEU A 32 47.59 -2.86 7.87
CA LEU A 32 46.85 -2.40 6.69
C LEU A 32 46.56 -3.56 5.73
N ASN A 33 47.52 -4.45 5.51
CA ASN A 33 47.33 -5.66 4.70
C ASN A 33 46.29 -6.60 5.34
N ALA A 34 46.28 -6.75 6.67
CA ALA A 34 45.27 -7.54 7.36
C ALA A 34 43.87 -6.93 7.24
N ILE A 35 43.75 -5.60 7.31
CA ILE A 35 42.48 -4.87 7.10
C ILE A 35 42.00 -5.03 5.65
N GLU A 36 42.88 -4.83 4.66
CA GLU A 36 42.56 -4.99 3.23
C GLU A 36 42.08 -6.42 2.95
N LYS A 37 42.77 -7.43 3.48
CA LYS A 37 42.39 -8.83 3.33
C LYS A 37 41.02 -9.12 3.94
N ARG A 38 40.76 -8.65 5.18
CA ARG A 38 39.44 -8.79 5.83
C ARG A 38 38.33 -8.08 5.05
N ALA A 39 38.61 -6.89 4.51
CA ALA A 39 37.63 -6.15 3.71
C ALA A 39 37.27 -6.91 2.41
N LEU A 40 38.27 -7.51 1.76
CA LEU A 40 38.06 -8.35 0.57
C LEU A 40 37.28 -9.63 0.89
N GLU A 41 37.55 -10.26 2.04
CA GLU A 41 36.83 -11.45 2.52
C GLU A 41 35.38 -11.14 2.93
N GLN A 42 35.12 -9.97 3.54
CA GLN A 42 33.78 -9.57 4.00
C GLN A 42 32.88 -9.05 2.89
N LYS A 43 33.44 -8.43 1.84
CA LYS A 43 32.66 -7.88 0.71
C LYS A 43 31.68 -8.89 0.07
N PRO A 44 32.05 -10.14 -0.25
CA PRO A 44 31.10 -11.11 -0.79
C PRO A 44 30.06 -11.57 0.25
N ILE A 45 30.44 -11.66 1.52
CA ILE A 45 29.54 -12.05 2.62
C ILE A 45 28.44 -11.01 2.80
N LEU A 46 28.81 -9.73 2.96
CA LEU A 46 27.86 -8.63 3.08
C LEU A 46 26.96 -8.51 1.85
N LYS A 47 27.53 -8.72 0.64
CA LYS A 47 26.74 -8.72 -0.58
C LYS A 47 25.73 -9.88 -0.63
N ALA A 48 26.09 -11.04 -0.08
CA ALA A 48 25.19 -12.19 0.01
C ALA A 48 24.09 -11.95 1.05
N GLU A 49 24.43 -11.45 2.24
CA GLU A 49 23.47 -11.10 3.30
C GLU A 49 22.45 -10.07 2.81
N ILE A 50 22.92 -8.96 2.24
CA ILE A 50 22.04 -7.92 1.68
C ILE A 50 21.13 -8.48 0.58
N LYS A 51 21.67 -9.36 -0.28
CA LYS A 51 20.87 -10.01 -1.31
C LYS A 51 19.81 -10.93 -0.70
N GLU A 52 20.14 -11.66 0.35
CA GLU A 52 19.23 -12.55 1.06
C GLU A 52 18.11 -11.78 1.77
N GLU A 53 18.44 -10.73 2.51
CA GLU A 53 17.46 -9.83 3.13
C GLU A 53 16.52 -9.22 2.09
N LEU A 54 17.07 -8.64 1.01
CA LEU A 54 16.26 -8.11 -0.09
C LEU A 54 15.36 -9.18 -0.70
N THR A 55 15.82 -10.41 -0.84
CA THR A 55 15.01 -11.51 -1.40
C THR A 55 13.89 -11.93 -0.46
N LYS A 56 14.10 -11.85 0.87
CA LYS A 56 13.07 -12.16 1.88
C LYS A 56 12.01 -11.06 1.99
N GLU A 57 12.41 -9.79 1.86
CA GLU A 57 11.49 -8.65 1.97
C GLU A 57 10.74 -8.35 0.67
N LEU A 58 11.27 -8.75 -0.48
CA LEU A 58 10.58 -8.58 -1.76
C LEU A 58 9.41 -9.56 -1.87
N ALA A 59 8.22 -9.00 -2.12
CA ALA A 59 7.06 -9.78 -2.52
C ALA A 59 7.42 -10.69 -3.70
N THR A 60 7.17 -11.98 -3.54
CA THR A 60 7.44 -12.96 -4.57
C THR A 60 6.48 -12.77 -5.74
N LYS A 61 6.84 -13.33 -6.90
CA LYS A 61 5.91 -13.37 -8.05
C LYS A 61 4.60 -14.08 -7.70
N ALA A 62 4.62 -15.01 -6.75
CA ALA A 62 3.43 -15.71 -6.27
C ALA A 62 2.51 -14.75 -5.51
N ASP A 63 3.04 -13.95 -4.58
CA ASP A 63 2.27 -12.98 -3.79
C ASP A 63 1.59 -11.94 -4.70
N ILE A 64 2.31 -11.46 -5.72
CA ILE A 64 1.77 -10.55 -6.72
C ILE A 64 0.66 -11.23 -7.55
N ALA A 65 0.83 -12.50 -7.92
CA ALA A 65 -0.16 -13.25 -8.67
C ALA A 65 -1.43 -13.51 -7.85
N GLU A 66 -1.27 -13.85 -6.56
CA GLU A 66 -2.36 -14.02 -5.61
C GLU A 66 -3.13 -12.71 -5.44
N THR A 67 -2.43 -11.60 -5.18
CA THR A 67 -3.04 -10.27 -5.06
C THR A 67 -3.82 -9.90 -6.33
N LYS A 68 -3.28 -10.20 -7.52
CA LYS A 68 -3.99 -9.95 -8.79
C LYS A 68 -5.25 -10.80 -8.92
N ALA A 69 -5.20 -12.07 -8.51
CA ALA A 69 -6.36 -12.95 -8.53
C ALA A 69 -7.46 -12.45 -7.57
N GLU A 70 -7.09 -12.00 -6.38
CA GLU A 70 -8.02 -11.37 -5.43
C GLU A 70 -8.64 -10.09 -6.00
N ILE A 71 -7.84 -9.23 -6.63
CA ILE A 71 -8.35 -8.02 -7.31
C ILE A 71 -9.37 -8.38 -8.38
N GLU A 72 -9.10 -9.37 -9.22
CA GLU A 72 -10.05 -9.80 -10.27
C GLU A 72 -11.34 -10.37 -9.67
N LYS A 73 -11.24 -11.14 -8.57
CA LYS A 73 -12.41 -11.64 -7.85
C LYS A 73 -13.27 -10.49 -7.30
N VAL A 74 -12.64 -9.51 -6.64
CA VAL A 74 -13.33 -8.32 -6.12
C VAL A 74 -14.00 -7.52 -7.25
N ARG A 75 -13.33 -7.36 -8.40
CA ARG A 75 -13.92 -6.69 -9.57
C ARG A 75 -15.17 -7.42 -10.07
N ALA A 76 -15.12 -8.75 -10.15
CA ALA A 76 -16.28 -9.55 -10.54
C ALA A 76 -17.45 -9.41 -9.56
N GLU A 77 -17.17 -9.42 -8.26
CA GLU A 77 -18.18 -9.20 -7.21
C GLU A 77 -18.79 -7.79 -7.29
N VAL A 78 -17.98 -6.76 -7.52
CA VAL A 78 -18.46 -5.38 -7.69
C VAL A 78 -19.37 -5.24 -8.91
N GLU A 79 -19.01 -5.84 -10.05
CA GLU A 79 -19.86 -5.81 -11.24
C GLU A 79 -21.19 -6.55 -11.02
N LYS A 80 -21.17 -7.68 -10.29
CA LYS A 80 -22.39 -8.38 -9.90
C LYS A 80 -23.30 -7.51 -9.03
N VAL A 81 -22.75 -6.88 -7.98
CA VAL A 81 -23.51 -5.98 -7.11
C VAL A 81 -24.09 -4.80 -7.89
N ARG A 82 -23.31 -4.20 -8.81
CA ARG A 82 -23.81 -3.11 -9.68
C ARG A 82 -24.99 -3.56 -10.54
N ALA A 83 -24.95 -4.78 -11.08
CA ALA A 83 -26.05 -5.33 -11.84
C ALA A 83 -27.30 -5.55 -10.97
N GLU A 84 -27.14 -6.10 -9.77
CA GLU A 84 -28.23 -6.30 -8.81
C GLU A 84 -28.87 -4.97 -8.39
N VAL A 85 -28.07 -3.94 -8.12
CA VAL A 85 -28.56 -2.60 -7.78
C VAL A 85 -29.38 -2.00 -8.92
N LYS A 86 -28.92 -2.08 -10.17
CA LYS A 86 -29.68 -1.60 -11.33
C LYS A 86 -31.04 -2.31 -11.47
N VAL A 87 -31.08 -3.62 -11.22
CA VAL A 87 -32.33 -4.38 -11.25
C VAL A 87 -33.28 -3.90 -10.14
N LEU A 88 -32.76 -3.67 -8.93
CA LEU A 88 -33.55 -3.15 -7.82
C LEU A 88 -34.08 -1.74 -8.10
N GLU A 89 -33.27 -0.84 -8.66
CA GLU A 89 -33.69 0.52 -9.03
C GLU A 89 -34.86 0.50 -10.03
N VAL A 90 -34.79 -0.38 -11.04
CA VAL A 90 -35.88 -0.55 -12.02
C VAL A 90 -37.15 -1.06 -11.37
N LYS A 91 -37.06 -2.12 -10.54
CA LYS A 91 -38.21 -2.68 -9.83
C LYS A 91 -38.86 -1.65 -8.90
N PHE A 92 -38.05 -0.98 -8.09
CA PHE A 92 -38.51 0.05 -7.16
C PHE A 92 -39.20 1.21 -7.89
N THR A 93 -38.63 1.66 -9.01
CA THR A 93 -39.24 2.70 -9.84
C THR A 93 -40.60 2.26 -10.41
N ALA A 94 -40.72 1.00 -10.84
CA ALA A 94 -41.97 0.45 -11.34
C ALA A 94 -43.04 0.37 -10.24
N GLU A 95 -42.68 -0.16 -9.06
CA GLU A 95 -43.58 -0.24 -7.90
C GLU A 95 -44.04 1.14 -7.44
N LEU A 96 -43.14 2.12 -7.37
CA LEU A 96 -43.49 3.50 -7.06
C LEU A 96 -44.48 4.11 -8.07
N ARG A 97 -44.35 3.80 -9.36
CA ARG A 97 -45.34 4.26 -10.37
C ARG A 97 -46.70 3.64 -10.12
N LEU A 98 -46.77 2.35 -9.81
CA LEU A 98 -48.03 1.66 -9.49
C LEU A 98 -48.67 2.26 -8.23
N ILE A 99 -47.89 2.46 -7.16
CA ILE A 99 -48.39 3.07 -5.92
C ILE A 99 -48.91 4.48 -6.19
N LYS A 100 -48.20 5.31 -6.96
CA LYS A 100 -48.68 6.64 -7.35
C LYS A 100 -50.02 6.58 -8.10
N LEU A 101 -50.18 5.63 -9.02
CA LEU A 101 -51.43 5.45 -9.75
C LEU A 101 -52.58 5.05 -8.80
N TRP A 102 -52.35 4.08 -7.92
CA TRP A 102 -53.33 3.64 -6.93
C TRP A 102 -53.73 4.76 -5.97
N LEU A 103 -52.77 5.59 -5.53
CA LEU A 103 -53.05 6.76 -4.69
C LEU A 103 -53.94 7.78 -5.40
N ILE A 104 -53.71 8.03 -6.70
CA ILE A 104 -54.56 8.92 -7.50
C ILE A 104 -55.98 8.34 -7.60
N ILE A 105 -56.11 7.05 -7.95
CA ILE A 105 -57.41 6.39 -8.05
C ILE A 105 -58.16 6.43 -6.72
N LEU A 106 -57.48 6.11 -5.61
CA LEU A 106 -58.04 6.16 -4.28
C LEU A 106 -58.50 7.58 -3.92
N THR A 107 -57.69 8.59 -4.21
CA THR A 107 -58.04 10.00 -3.96
C THR A 107 -59.31 10.39 -4.71
N VAL A 108 -59.43 10.00 -5.99
CA VAL A 108 -60.63 10.25 -6.80
C VAL A 108 -61.85 9.52 -6.25
N LEU A 109 -61.71 8.25 -5.84
CA LEU A 109 -62.81 7.49 -5.25
C LEU A 109 -63.29 8.13 -3.94
N VAL A 110 -62.38 8.53 -3.05
CA VAL A 110 -62.73 9.25 -1.82
C VAL A 110 -63.41 10.58 -2.17
N ALA A 111 -62.97 11.29 -3.23
CA ALA A 111 -63.62 12.52 -3.68
C ALA A 111 -65.08 12.36 -4.09
N VAL A 112 -65.39 11.25 -4.77
CA VAL A 112 -66.72 10.96 -5.27
C VAL A 112 -67.63 10.46 -4.15
N PHE A 113 -67.13 9.57 -3.29
CA PHE A 113 -67.96 8.83 -2.34
C PHE A 113 -67.89 9.31 -0.89
N ASN A 114 -66.87 10.10 -0.50
CA ASN A 114 -66.68 10.55 0.87
C ASN A 114 -65.96 11.90 0.96
N ARG A 115 -66.72 12.99 0.78
CA ARG A 115 -66.19 14.37 0.81
C ARG A 115 -65.63 14.79 2.17
N ASP A 116 -66.18 14.27 3.27
CA ASP A 116 -65.70 14.58 4.62
C ASP A 116 -64.30 13.98 4.84
N ALA A 117 -64.08 12.74 4.39
CA ALA A 117 -62.77 12.11 4.43
C ALA A 117 -61.73 12.83 3.57
N LEU A 118 -62.11 13.40 2.42
CA LEU A 118 -61.21 14.26 1.65
C LEU A 118 -60.77 15.50 2.43
N GLY A 119 -61.69 16.13 3.17
CA GLY A 119 -61.39 17.30 3.99
C GLY A 119 -60.27 16.99 4.99
N LEU A 120 -60.37 15.86 5.69
CA LEU A 120 -59.36 15.37 6.62
C LEU A 120 -58.02 15.10 5.92
N ILE A 121 -58.03 14.47 4.74
CA ILE A 121 -56.79 14.21 3.96
C ILE A 121 -56.10 15.53 3.59
N LEU A 122 -56.86 16.55 3.16
CA LEU A 122 -56.30 17.86 2.80
C LEU A 122 -55.73 18.61 4.00
N GLU A 123 -56.37 18.51 5.17
CA GLU A 123 -55.83 19.07 6.41
C GLU A 123 -54.52 18.39 6.81
N ILE A 124 -54.43 17.06 6.73
CA ILE A 124 -53.18 16.32 7.01
C ILE A 124 -52.08 16.75 6.04
N ILE A 125 -52.37 16.87 4.74
CA ILE A 125 -51.38 17.33 3.74
C ILE A 125 -50.89 18.75 4.05
N ARG A 126 -51.78 19.65 4.52
CA ARG A 126 -51.40 21.00 4.94
C ARG A 126 -50.50 21.00 6.18
N LEU A 127 -50.70 20.07 7.12
CA LEU A 127 -49.87 19.94 8.32
C LEU A 127 -48.49 19.32 8.03
N LEU A 128 -48.35 18.55 6.95
CA LEU A 128 -47.09 17.92 6.52
C LEU A 128 -46.23 18.80 5.61
N LYS A 129 -46.74 19.96 5.20
CA LYS A 129 -46.05 20.94 4.36
C LYS A 129 -45.36 22.00 5.20
#